data_AF-A0A443SIE1-F1
#
_entry.id   AF-A0A443SIE1-F1
#
_cell.length_a   1.000
_cell.length_b   1.000
_cell.length_c   1.000
_cell.angle_alpha   90.00
_cell.angle_beta   90.00
_cell.angle_gamma   90.00
#
_symmetry.space_group_name_H-M   'P 1'
#
loop_
_entity.id
_entity.type
_entity.pdbx_description
1 polymer ?
#
loop_
_entity_poly.entity_id
_entity_poly.type
_entity_poly.pdbx_seq_one_letter_code
_entity_poly.pdbx_strand_id
1 'polypeptide(L)'
;MDPESFLEIANQVTKLKMFPYFEIAHCVISCLYMREDLGQGSHPFSRKHPFACWISCMVSIFSGAILANLLLGEPILGAFKNSNQLLLATAVWYLMFYSPFDAVYKACKFMPFKVVFAAMKEVIRCKKVHDGVVHAAKIYPNGFIIMVAVGTIKGNGAAFLKLVERILRGVWTPNAIEFLAPTFPTKACIAASIIFIIDRKTDWISVPHALVYFGIVIFFVYFKLSSILLGIHDPFVPFENLFCAIFMGGIWDALSHVIANAKNSGDNNPKVEIPRREETKKKD
;
A
#
# COMPACT_ATOMS: atom_id res chain seq x y z
N MET A 1 -24.77 -16.51 -9.34
CA MET A 1 -23.59 -17.29 -9.74
C MET A 1 -23.64 -18.56 -8.93
N ASP A 2 -23.63 -19.69 -9.60
CA ASP A 2 -23.50 -21.01 -9.00
C ASP A 2 -22.18 -21.12 -8.19
N PRO A 3 -22.18 -21.81 -7.04
CA PRO A 3 -20.99 -21.94 -6.20
C PRO A 3 -19.78 -22.57 -6.92
N GLU A 4 -20.04 -23.46 -7.88
CA GLU A 4 -19.01 -24.14 -8.67
C GLU A 4 -18.31 -23.16 -9.61
N SER A 5 -19.06 -22.37 -10.41
CA SER A 5 -18.45 -21.32 -11.26
C SER A 5 -17.67 -20.29 -10.44
N PHE A 6 -18.14 -19.94 -9.23
CA PHE A 6 -17.39 -19.02 -8.37
C PHE A 6 -16.05 -19.61 -7.92
N LEU A 7 -16.03 -20.89 -7.57
CA LEU A 7 -14.81 -21.62 -7.20
C LEU A 7 -13.86 -21.79 -8.40
N GLU A 8 -14.38 -22.04 -9.61
CA GLU A 8 -13.56 -22.10 -10.83
C GLU A 8 -12.86 -20.77 -11.11
N ILE A 9 -13.59 -19.65 -11.03
CA ILE A 9 -13.03 -18.30 -11.21
C ILE A 9 -11.93 -18.06 -10.16
N ALA A 10 -12.19 -18.39 -8.89
CA ALA A 10 -11.20 -18.24 -7.82
C ALA A 10 -9.92 -19.05 -8.10
N ASN A 11 -10.06 -20.28 -8.60
CA ASN A 11 -8.94 -21.12 -9.00
C ASN A 11 -8.17 -20.55 -10.21
N GLN A 12 -8.84 -19.90 -11.15
CA GLN A 12 -8.17 -19.22 -12.26
C GLN A 12 -7.37 -18.01 -11.77
N VAL A 13 -7.94 -17.22 -10.84
CA VAL A 13 -7.29 -16.01 -10.30
C VAL A 13 -5.99 -16.33 -9.57
N THR A 14 -5.93 -17.44 -8.82
CA THR A 14 -4.69 -17.86 -8.16
C THR A 14 -3.58 -18.28 -9.13
N LYS A 15 -3.95 -18.71 -10.35
CA LYS A 15 -3.03 -19.17 -11.41
C LYS A 15 -2.65 -18.08 -12.41
N LEU A 16 -3.15 -16.85 -12.24
CA LEU A 16 -2.85 -15.74 -13.13
C LEU A 16 -1.35 -15.45 -13.19
N LYS A 17 -0.80 -15.37 -14.40
CA LYS A 17 0.58 -14.94 -14.64
C LYS A 17 0.66 -13.42 -14.48
N MET A 18 1.46 -12.97 -13.52
CA MET A 18 1.62 -11.53 -13.24
C MET A 18 2.44 -10.81 -14.32
N PHE A 19 3.42 -11.50 -14.92
CA PHE A 19 4.23 -10.96 -16.01
C PHE A 19 3.57 -11.22 -17.37
N PRO A 20 3.58 -10.25 -18.31
CA PRO A 20 4.07 -8.87 -18.17
C PRO A 20 3.01 -7.87 -17.70
N TYR A 21 1.72 -8.17 -17.90
CA TYR A 21 0.66 -7.15 -17.85
C TYR A 21 0.42 -6.53 -16.47
N PHE A 22 0.36 -7.34 -15.40
CA PHE A 22 0.17 -6.83 -14.04
C PHE A 22 1.41 -6.10 -13.52
N GLU A 23 2.60 -6.54 -13.94
CA GLU A 23 3.86 -5.84 -13.65
C GLU A 23 3.93 -4.48 -14.36
N ILE A 24 3.47 -4.38 -15.61
CA ILE A 24 3.33 -3.09 -16.32
C ILE A 24 2.39 -2.17 -15.54
N ALA A 25 1.22 -2.66 -15.12
CA ALA A 25 0.28 -1.87 -14.35
C ALA A 25 0.88 -1.36 -13.02
N HIS A 26 1.61 -2.22 -12.30
CA HIS A 26 2.33 -1.85 -11.08
C HIS A 26 3.39 -0.78 -11.35
N CYS A 27 4.18 -0.93 -12.42
CA CYS A 27 5.21 0.04 -12.81
C CYS A 27 4.57 1.37 -13.20
N VAL A 28 3.54 1.37 -14.04
CA VAL A 28 2.82 2.56 -14.51
C VAL A 28 2.27 3.36 -13.34
N ILE A 29 1.52 2.72 -12.43
CA ILE A 29 0.94 3.43 -11.27
C ILE A 29 2.03 3.92 -10.31
N SER A 30 3.12 3.17 -10.14
CA SER A 30 4.21 3.61 -9.26
C SER A 30 4.98 4.80 -9.85
N CYS A 31 5.26 4.80 -11.16
CA CYS A 31 5.80 5.95 -11.88
C CYS A 31 4.83 7.14 -11.88
N LEU A 32 3.53 6.90 -12.03
CA LEU A 32 2.49 7.93 -11.96
C LEU A 32 2.51 8.63 -10.60
N TYR A 33 2.53 7.87 -9.49
CA TYR A 33 2.63 8.45 -8.15
C TYR A 33 3.94 9.20 -7.92
N MET A 34 5.07 8.70 -8.40
CA MET A 34 6.34 9.43 -8.28
C MET A 34 6.30 10.74 -9.07
N ARG A 35 5.69 10.73 -10.25
CA ARG A 35 5.58 11.92 -11.09
C ARG A 35 4.58 12.94 -10.52
N GLU A 36 3.48 12.47 -9.94
CA GLU A 36 2.55 13.30 -9.16
C GLU A 36 3.25 13.91 -7.94
N ASP A 37 4.12 13.16 -7.24
CA ASP A 37 4.92 13.65 -6.09
C ASP A 37 5.95 14.72 -6.48
N LEU A 38 6.51 14.65 -7.69
CA LEU A 38 7.42 15.65 -8.25
C LEU A 38 6.69 16.91 -8.76
N GLY A 39 5.38 16.83 -8.99
CA GLY A 39 4.55 17.93 -9.49
C GLY A 39 5.11 18.59 -10.75
N GLN A 40 5.12 19.93 -10.76
CA GLN A 40 5.64 20.75 -11.86
C GLN A 40 7.15 20.56 -12.10
N GLY A 41 7.90 20.10 -11.08
CA GLY A 41 9.34 19.84 -11.16
C GLY A 41 9.71 18.53 -11.86
N SER A 42 8.74 17.71 -12.28
CA SER A 42 8.99 16.37 -12.83
C SER A 42 9.87 16.34 -14.09
N HIS A 43 9.60 17.20 -15.08
CA HIS A 43 10.42 17.27 -16.29
C HIS A 43 11.80 17.92 -16.08
N PRO A 44 11.91 19.09 -15.40
CA PRO A 44 13.22 19.65 -15.07
C PRO A 44 14.10 18.66 -14.31
N PHE A 45 13.54 17.96 -13.32
CA PHE A 45 14.28 16.97 -12.52
C PHE A 45 14.73 15.77 -13.35
N SER A 46 13.81 15.12 -14.08
CA SER A 46 14.14 13.93 -14.88
C SER A 46 15.18 14.21 -15.96
N ARG A 47 15.13 15.38 -16.61
CA ARG A 47 16.09 15.76 -17.66
C ARG A 47 17.45 16.17 -17.09
N LYS A 48 17.48 16.85 -15.94
CA LYS A 48 18.74 17.26 -15.30
C LYS A 48 19.43 16.11 -14.57
N HIS A 49 18.65 15.19 -14.00
CA HIS A 49 19.12 14.07 -13.18
C HIS A 49 18.44 12.74 -13.58
N PRO A 50 18.67 12.23 -14.81
CA PRO A 50 17.97 11.04 -15.31
C PRO A 50 18.27 9.78 -14.50
N PHE A 51 19.51 9.61 -14.03
CA PHE A 51 19.88 8.47 -13.18
C PHE A 51 19.19 8.51 -11.81
N ALA A 52 19.13 9.68 -11.18
CA ALA A 52 18.42 9.87 -9.90
C ALA A 52 16.91 9.61 -10.05
N CYS A 53 16.33 10.01 -11.17
CA CYS A 53 14.94 9.72 -11.50
C CYS A 53 14.69 8.22 -11.70
N TRP A 54 15.57 7.55 -12.46
CA TRP A 54 15.48 6.11 -12.68
C TRP A 54 15.60 5.33 -11.37
N ILE A 55 16.63 5.60 -10.56
CA ILE A 55 16.84 4.86 -9.30
C ILE A 55 15.70 5.10 -8.31
N SER A 56 15.14 6.31 -8.27
CA SER A 56 13.94 6.62 -7.45
C SER A 56 12.74 5.76 -7.87
N CYS A 57 12.50 5.63 -9.18
CA CYS A 57 11.47 4.73 -9.70
C CYS A 57 11.73 3.27 -9.34
N MET A 58 12.97 2.79 -9.52
CA MET A 58 13.33 1.41 -9.24
C MET A 58 13.17 1.09 -7.75
N VAL A 59 13.63 1.97 -6.86
CA VAL A 59 13.42 1.83 -5.41
C VAL A 59 11.93 1.78 -5.07
N SER A 60 11.09 2.61 -5.69
CA SER A 60 9.65 2.59 -5.49
C SER A 60 8.99 1.30 -6.01
N ILE A 61 9.32 0.87 -7.22
CA ILE A 61 8.74 -0.31 -7.89
C ILE A 61 9.13 -1.62 -7.17
N PHE A 62 10.41 -1.76 -6.81
CA PHE A 62 10.97 -2.97 -6.18
C PHE A 62 11.04 -2.89 -4.65
N SER A 63 10.51 -1.82 -4.06
CA SER A 63 10.51 -1.54 -2.61
C SER A 63 10.14 -2.72 -1.72
N GLY A 64 9.08 -3.45 -2.08
CA GLY A 64 8.62 -4.62 -1.31
C GLY A 64 9.66 -5.74 -1.29
N ALA A 65 10.39 -5.97 -2.38
CA ALA A 65 11.46 -6.96 -2.44
C ALA A 65 12.72 -6.47 -1.72
N ILE A 66 13.11 -5.21 -1.93
CA ILE A 66 14.25 -4.56 -1.26
C ILE A 66 14.11 -4.69 0.27
N LEU A 67 12.97 -4.29 0.82
CA LEU A 67 12.72 -4.34 2.25
C LEU A 67 12.52 -5.76 2.78
N ALA A 68 11.85 -6.65 2.03
CA ALA A 68 11.71 -8.04 2.44
C ALA A 68 13.06 -8.74 2.54
N ASN A 69 13.95 -8.52 1.57
CA ASN A 69 15.30 -9.06 1.59
C ASN A 69 16.10 -8.49 2.77
N LEU A 70 16.00 -7.17 3.01
CA LEU A 70 16.64 -6.52 4.16
C LEU A 70 16.20 -7.16 5.49
N LEU A 71 14.90 -7.39 5.68
CA LEU A 71 14.38 -7.98 6.92
C LEU A 71 14.75 -9.46 7.10
N LEU A 72 14.91 -10.20 6.01
CA LEU A 72 15.25 -11.62 6.03
C LEU A 72 16.76 -11.88 6.01
N GLY A 73 17.59 -10.82 5.96
CA GLY A 73 19.04 -10.94 5.85
C GLY A 73 19.52 -11.46 4.48
N GLU A 74 18.67 -11.38 3.46
CA GLU A 74 19.02 -11.72 2.08
C GLU A 74 19.70 -10.53 1.38
N PRO A 75 20.50 -10.75 0.32
CA PRO A 75 21.08 -9.66 -0.45
C PRO A 75 20.01 -8.71 -0.99
N ILE A 76 20.09 -7.42 -0.61
CA ILE A 76 19.13 -6.38 -1.02
C ILE A 76 19.06 -6.25 -2.55
N LEU A 77 20.22 -6.36 -3.21
CA LEU A 77 20.33 -6.35 -4.67
C LEU A 77 19.66 -7.56 -5.34
N GLY A 78 19.30 -8.61 -4.59
CA GLY A 78 18.49 -9.72 -5.07
C GLY A 78 17.14 -9.28 -5.63
N ALA A 79 16.62 -8.12 -5.21
CA ALA A 79 15.42 -7.51 -5.80
C ALA A 79 15.56 -7.20 -7.30
N PHE A 80 16.78 -6.99 -7.79
CA PHE A 80 17.09 -6.66 -9.20
C PHE A 80 17.59 -7.85 -10.01
N LYS A 81 17.61 -9.07 -9.44
CA LYS A 81 18.14 -10.27 -10.09
C LYS A 81 17.41 -10.61 -11.41
N ASN A 82 16.13 -10.26 -11.52
CA ASN A 82 15.33 -10.58 -12.70
C ASN A 82 15.48 -9.50 -13.78
N SER A 83 16.36 -9.74 -14.75
CA SER A 83 16.64 -8.82 -15.85
C SER A 83 15.40 -8.47 -16.68
N ASN A 84 14.46 -9.40 -16.86
CA ASN A 84 13.25 -9.15 -17.64
C ASN A 84 12.32 -8.16 -16.94
N GLN A 85 12.16 -8.30 -15.60
CA GLN A 85 11.37 -7.36 -14.81
C GLN A 85 12.05 -5.99 -14.73
N LEU A 86 13.37 -5.96 -14.55
CA LEU A 86 14.13 -4.71 -14.51
C LEU A 86 14.08 -3.95 -15.85
N LEU A 87 14.20 -4.66 -16.97
CA LEU A 87 14.07 -4.10 -18.32
C LEU A 87 12.67 -3.54 -18.55
N LEU A 88 11.63 -4.29 -18.16
CA LEU A 88 10.25 -3.84 -18.26
C LEU A 88 9.98 -2.58 -17.42
N ALA A 89 10.43 -2.57 -16.16
CA ALA A 89 10.30 -1.40 -15.29
C ALA A 89 11.04 -0.18 -15.86
N THR A 90 12.22 -0.39 -16.44
CA THR A 90 13.01 0.67 -17.09
C THR A 90 12.33 1.19 -18.35
N ALA A 91 11.75 0.31 -19.17
CA ALA A 91 10.99 0.71 -20.36
C ALA A 91 9.75 1.54 -19.98
N VAL A 92 8.99 1.10 -18.96
CA VAL A 92 7.82 1.84 -18.46
C VAL A 92 8.25 3.20 -17.90
N TRP A 93 9.31 3.26 -17.10
CA TRP A 93 9.87 4.53 -16.62
C TRP A 93 10.21 5.47 -17.78
N TYR A 94 10.90 4.97 -18.81
CA TYR A 94 11.30 5.78 -19.95
C TYR A 94 10.08 6.36 -20.67
N LEU A 95 9.07 5.53 -20.96
CA LEU A 95 7.83 5.97 -21.60
C LEU A 95 7.06 6.98 -20.74
N MET A 96 7.01 6.77 -19.43
CA MET A 96 6.31 7.65 -18.48
C MET A 96 6.96 9.02 -18.31
N PHE A 97 8.27 9.18 -18.59
CA PHE A 97 8.98 10.47 -18.40
C PHE A 97 9.39 11.15 -19.71
N TYR A 98 9.61 10.38 -20.78
CA TYR A 98 10.21 10.88 -22.02
C TYR A 98 9.39 10.58 -23.29
N SER A 99 8.17 10.06 -23.17
CA SER A 99 7.30 9.89 -24.36
C SER A 99 7.04 11.22 -25.08
N PRO A 100 6.99 11.22 -26.42
CA PRO A 100 6.73 12.44 -27.19
C PRO A 100 5.35 13.00 -26.82
N PHE A 101 5.26 14.32 -26.72
CA PHE A 101 4.06 15.07 -26.30
C PHE A 101 3.47 14.66 -24.94
N ASP A 102 4.24 13.91 -24.14
CA ASP A 102 3.81 13.36 -22.88
C ASP A 102 2.59 12.43 -23.00
N ALA A 103 2.46 11.77 -24.15
CA ALA A 103 1.27 11.02 -24.53
C ALA A 103 0.98 9.85 -23.57
N VAL A 104 2.01 9.11 -23.14
CA VAL A 104 1.83 7.93 -22.28
C VAL A 104 1.38 8.35 -20.89
N TYR A 105 2.00 9.38 -20.29
CA TYR A 105 1.58 9.88 -18.98
C TYR A 105 0.15 10.42 -19.01
N LYS A 106 -0.20 11.20 -20.04
CA LYS A 106 -1.57 11.72 -20.20
C LYS A 106 -2.59 10.60 -20.34
N ALA A 107 -2.28 9.56 -21.13
CA ALA A 107 -3.13 8.38 -21.26
C ALA A 107 -3.27 7.64 -19.91
N CYS A 108 -2.17 7.34 -19.23
CA CYS A 108 -2.21 6.64 -17.93
C CYS A 108 -2.85 7.46 -16.80
N LYS A 109 -2.84 8.80 -16.91
CA LYS A 109 -3.52 9.71 -15.99
C LYS A 109 -5.02 9.80 -16.25
N PHE A 110 -5.47 9.54 -17.49
CA PHE A 110 -6.88 9.55 -17.85
C PHE A 110 -7.64 8.51 -17.02
N MET A 111 -8.76 8.94 -16.43
CA MET A 111 -9.43 8.22 -15.34
C MET A 111 -9.78 6.75 -15.69
N PRO A 112 -10.37 6.44 -16.87
CA PRO A 112 -10.66 5.05 -17.24
C PRO A 112 -9.42 4.14 -17.24
N PHE A 113 -8.31 4.61 -17.81
CA PHE A 113 -7.06 3.85 -17.84
C PHE A 113 -6.44 3.75 -16.44
N LYS A 114 -6.45 4.85 -15.67
CA LYS A 114 -5.95 4.88 -14.29
C LYS A 114 -6.69 3.85 -13.41
N VAL A 115 -8.01 3.73 -13.57
CA VAL A 115 -8.86 2.76 -12.86
C VAL A 115 -8.46 1.32 -13.20
N VAL A 116 -8.29 0.99 -14.49
CA VAL A 116 -7.87 -0.36 -14.92
C VAL A 116 -6.48 -0.71 -14.35
N PHE A 117 -5.50 0.18 -14.51
CA PHE A 117 -4.15 -0.05 -13.98
C PHE A 117 -4.14 -0.13 -12.45
N ALA A 118 -4.96 0.66 -11.76
CA ALA A 118 -5.09 0.59 -10.31
C ALA A 118 -5.68 -0.76 -9.86
N ALA A 119 -6.74 -1.25 -10.51
CA ALA A 119 -7.30 -2.56 -10.21
C ALA A 119 -6.27 -3.69 -10.42
N MET A 120 -5.57 -3.68 -11.55
CA MET A 120 -4.50 -4.65 -11.83
C MET A 120 -3.37 -4.57 -10.79
N LYS A 121 -2.98 -3.37 -10.35
CA LYS A 121 -1.97 -3.18 -9.30
C LYS A 121 -2.39 -3.83 -7.97
N GLU A 122 -3.67 -3.81 -7.64
CA GLU A 122 -4.15 -4.43 -6.40
C GLU A 122 -4.19 -5.97 -6.47
N VAL A 123 -4.44 -6.54 -7.67
CA VAL A 123 -4.31 -7.99 -7.88
C VAL A 123 -2.88 -8.47 -7.60
N ILE A 124 -1.88 -7.77 -8.16
CA ILE A 124 -0.47 -8.11 -7.91
C ILE A 124 -0.03 -7.77 -6.48
N ARG A 125 -0.63 -6.76 -5.83
CA ARG A 125 -0.40 -6.50 -4.41
C ARG A 125 -0.79 -7.71 -3.56
N CYS A 126 -1.98 -8.27 -3.77
CA CYS A 126 -2.43 -9.48 -3.08
C CYS A 126 -1.45 -10.63 -3.29
N LYS A 127 -0.99 -10.83 -4.53
CA LYS A 127 0.03 -11.86 -4.85
C LYS A 127 1.34 -11.63 -4.09
N LYS A 128 1.83 -10.39 -4.03
CA LYS A 128 3.05 -10.02 -3.31
C LYS A 128 2.93 -10.27 -1.80
N VAL A 129 1.79 -9.95 -1.20
CA VAL A 129 1.51 -10.23 0.23
C VAL A 129 1.53 -11.73 0.48
N HIS A 130 0.76 -12.50 -0.30
CA HIS A 130 0.71 -13.95 -0.21
C HIS A 130 2.12 -14.57 -0.33
N ASP A 131 2.86 -14.20 -1.37
CA ASP A 131 4.21 -14.74 -1.61
C ASP A 131 5.22 -14.26 -0.55
N GLY A 132 4.96 -13.14 0.12
CA GLY A 132 5.72 -12.68 1.29
C GLY A 132 5.49 -13.56 2.51
N VAL A 133 4.22 -13.81 2.85
CA VAL A 133 3.83 -14.71 3.94
C VAL A 133 4.36 -16.11 3.70
N VAL A 134 4.19 -16.66 2.49
CA VAL A 134 4.68 -18.00 2.13
C VAL A 134 6.21 -18.09 2.21
N HIS A 135 6.92 -17.06 1.76
CA HIS A 135 8.39 -17.02 1.84
C HIS A 135 8.87 -16.97 3.29
N ALA A 136 8.32 -16.07 4.11
CA ALA A 136 8.65 -15.97 5.52
C ALA A 136 8.28 -17.24 6.29
N ALA A 137 7.16 -17.89 5.95
CA ALA A 137 6.73 -19.13 6.58
C ALA A 137 7.64 -20.33 6.28
N LYS A 138 8.40 -20.30 5.18
CA LYS A 138 9.41 -21.31 4.88
C LYS A 138 10.67 -21.14 5.73
N ILE A 139 11.09 -19.89 5.97
CA ILE A 139 12.31 -19.57 6.74
C ILE A 139 12.03 -19.66 8.25
N TYR A 140 10.88 -19.13 8.69
CA TYR A 140 10.49 -19.06 10.10
C TYR A 140 9.10 -19.68 10.31
N PRO A 141 8.96 -21.02 10.34
CA PRO A 141 7.65 -21.70 10.38
C PRO A 141 6.75 -21.33 11.56
N ASN A 142 7.31 -20.91 12.69
CA ASN A 142 6.57 -20.52 13.90
C ASN A 142 6.60 -19.00 14.14
N GLY A 143 7.27 -18.23 13.28
CA GLY A 143 7.45 -16.79 13.43
C GLY A 143 6.28 -16.00 12.87
N PHE A 144 5.08 -16.11 13.45
CA PHE A 144 3.87 -15.46 12.94
C PHE A 144 4.02 -13.94 12.74
N ILE A 145 4.65 -13.25 13.68
CA ILE A 145 4.91 -11.81 13.58
C ILE A 145 5.82 -11.49 12.38
N ILE A 146 6.85 -12.32 12.15
CA ILE A 146 7.77 -12.16 11.01
C ILE A 146 7.01 -12.35 9.69
N MET A 147 6.11 -13.34 9.64
CA MET A 147 5.25 -13.56 8.47
C MET A 147 4.35 -12.35 8.18
N VAL A 148 3.71 -11.77 9.21
CA VAL A 148 2.89 -10.56 9.05
C VAL A 148 3.73 -9.38 8.57
N ALA A 149 4.91 -9.17 9.17
CA ALA A 149 5.80 -8.07 8.81
C ALA A 149 6.27 -8.17 7.35
N VAL A 150 6.77 -9.34 6.94
CA VAL A 150 7.25 -9.57 5.57
C VAL A 150 6.12 -9.51 4.55
N GLY A 151 4.95 -10.10 4.85
CA GLY A 151 3.76 -10.01 4.01
C GLY A 151 3.31 -8.55 3.78
N THR A 152 3.24 -7.78 4.86
CA THR A 152 2.86 -6.36 4.84
C THR A 152 3.84 -5.54 4.00
N ILE A 153 5.14 -5.76 4.19
CA ILE A 153 6.19 -5.05 3.47
C ILE A 153 6.24 -5.42 1.99
N LYS A 154 6.05 -6.69 1.62
CA LYS A 154 5.92 -7.04 0.19
C LYS A 154 4.69 -6.38 -0.45
N GLY A 155 3.60 -6.22 0.31
CA GLY A 155 2.37 -5.57 -0.16
C GLY A 155 2.45 -4.05 -0.29
N ASN A 156 3.10 -3.34 0.65
CA ASN A 156 3.14 -1.87 0.64
C ASN A 156 4.52 -1.25 0.92
N GLY A 157 5.60 -1.92 0.52
CA GLY A 157 6.98 -1.46 0.75
C GLY A 157 7.28 -0.06 0.21
N ALA A 158 6.58 0.39 -0.83
CA ALA A 158 6.79 1.70 -1.43
C ALA A 158 6.45 2.84 -0.46
N ALA A 159 5.48 2.63 0.43
CA ALA A 159 5.12 3.60 1.45
C ALA A 159 6.19 3.67 2.55
N PHE A 160 6.72 2.52 2.98
CA PHE A 160 7.83 2.45 3.94
C PHE A 160 9.13 3.07 3.42
N LEU A 161 9.44 2.89 2.13
CA LEU A 161 10.61 3.50 1.48
C LEU A 161 10.36 4.91 0.93
N LYS A 162 9.18 5.51 1.15
CA LYS A 162 8.83 6.83 0.59
C LYS A 162 9.81 7.93 1.02
N LEU A 163 10.26 7.90 2.28
CA LEU A 163 11.26 8.85 2.78
C LEU A 163 12.60 8.69 2.06
N VAL A 164 13.11 7.46 1.95
CA VAL A 164 14.36 7.15 1.24
C VAL A 164 14.28 7.58 -0.23
N GLU A 165 13.15 7.27 -0.87
CA GLU A 165 12.85 7.63 -2.26
C GLU A 165 12.84 9.15 -2.48
N ARG A 166 12.31 9.94 -1.53
CA ARG A 166 12.36 11.41 -1.58
C ARG A 166 13.76 11.98 -1.31
N ILE A 167 14.54 11.38 -0.40
CA ILE A 167 15.94 11.76 -0.15
C ILE A 167 16.79 11.58 -1.41
N LEU A 168 16.59 10.50 -2.17
CA LEU A 168 17.28 10.28 -3.45
C LEU A 168 17.01 11.39 -4.48
N ARG A 169 15.92 12.15 -4.33
CA ARG A 169 15.59 13.32 -5.14
C ARG A 169 16.03 14.66 -4.53
N GLY A 170 16.65 14.65 -3.36
CA GLY A 170 17.03 15.85 -2.62
C GLY A 170 15.86 16.52 -1.89
N VAL A 171 14.76 15.80 -1.64
CA VAL A 171 13.60 16.33 -0.92
C VAL A 171 13.50 15.63 0.44
N TRP A 172 13.45 16.41 1.52
CA TRP A 172 13.24 15.90 2.87
C TRP A 172 11.82 16.17 3.34
N THR A 173 11.09 15.12 3.69
CA THR A 173 9.74 15.22 4.26
C THR A 173 9.61 14.28 5.47
N PRO A 174 9.94 14.73 6.68
CA PRO A 174 10.03 13.85 7.85
C PRO A 174 8.67 13.31 8.29
N ASN A 175 7.58 14.00 7.93
CA ASN A 175 6.21 13.58 8.28
C ASN A 175 5.66 12.46 7.37
N ALA A 176 6.40 12.07 6.33
CA ALA A 176 5.98 11.04 5.37
C ALA A 176 6.50 9.64 5.75
N ILE A 177 6.45 9.31 7.05
CA ILE A 177 6.88 8.01 7.58
C ILE A 177 5.65 7.15 7.79
N GLU A 178 5.59 6.02 7.09
CA GLU A 178 4.45 5.10 7.13
C GLU A 178 4.20 4.49 8.53
N PHE A 179 5.24 4.34 9.34
CA PHE A 179 5.11 3.89 10.73
C PHE A 179 4.39 4.90 11.62
N LEU A 180 4.49 6.20 11.32
CA LEU A 180 3.89 7.25 12.13
C LEU A 180 2.38 7.36 11.90
N ALA A 181 1.95 7.23 10.64
CA ALA A 181 0.55 7.28 10.26
C ALA A 181 0.28 6.24 9.16
N PRO A 182 -0.06 4.98 9.53
CA PRO A 182 -0.28 3.92 8.56
C PRO A 182 -1.43 4.25 7.62
N THR A 183 -1.19 4.14 6.33
CA THR A 183 -2.21 4.33 5.30
C THR A 183 -3.11 3.11 5.17
N PHE A 184 -4.30 3.29 4.61
CA PHE A 184 -5.25 2.19 4.32
C PHE A 184 -4.57 0.96 3.66
N PRO A 185 -3.75 1.11 2.59
CA PRO A 185 -3.07 -0.04 1.99
C PRO A 185 -2.16 -0.82 2.96
N THR A 186 -1.52 -0.15 3.93
CA THR A 186 -0.72 -0.83 4.95
C THR A 186 -1.61 -1.64 5.89
N LYS A 187 -2.69 -1.04 6.40
CA LYS A 187 -3.66 -1.71 7.27
C LYS A 187 -4.30 -2.92 6.57
N ALA A 188 -4.70 -2.75 5.31
CA ALA A 188 -5.26 -3.80 4.49
C ALA A 188 -4.26 -4.94 4.24
N CYS A 189 -2.98 -4.64 4.01
CA CYS A 189 -1.92 -5.65 3.89
C CYS A 189 -1.63 -6.40 5.19
N ILE A 190 -1.71 -5.73 6.35
CA ILE A 190 -1.60 -6.39 7.67
C ILE A 190 -2.73 -7.39 7.84
N ALA A 191 -3.98 -6.96 7.61
CA ALA A 191 -5.15 -7.83 7.70
C ALA A 191 -5.06 -9.02 6.73
N ALA A 192 -4.71 -8.77 5.47
CA ALA A 192 -4.51 -9.82 4.47
C ALA A 192 -3.40 -10.81 4.88
N SER A 193 -2.30 -10.33 5.46
CA SER A 193 -1.21 -11.19 5.92
C SER A 193 -1.67 -12.10 7.07
N ILE A 194 -2.46 -11.58 8.01
CA ILE A 194 -3.04 -12.37 9.11
C ILE A 194 -3.99 -13.44 8.55
N ILE A 195 -4.87 -13.09 7.61
CA ILE A 195 -5.80 -14.04 6.99
C ILE A 195 -5.04 -15.15 6.28
N PHE A 196 -3.99 -14.83 5.49
CA PHE A 196 -3.16 -15.85 4.82
C PHE A 196 -2.40 -16.74 5.79
N ILE A 197 -2.03 -16.24 6.97
CA ILE A 197 -1.42 -17.07 8.01
C ILE A 197 -2.44 -18.04 8.58
N ILE A 198 -3.63 -17.56 8.96
CA ILE A 198 -4.70 -18.39 9.51
C ILE A 198 -5.06 -19.50 8.51
N ASP A 199 -5.35 -19.13 7.26
CA ASP A 199 -5.68 -20.05 6.17
C ASP A 199 -4.59 -21.12 5.92
N ARG A 200 -3.31 -20.80 6.17
CA ARG A 200 -2.20 -21.74 5.95
C ARG A 200 -1.83 -22.58 7.16
N LYS A 201 -1.95 -22.03 8.37
CA LYS A 201 -1.39 -22.59 9.61
C LYS A 201 -2.46 -23.13 10.56
N THR A 202 -3.72 -22.82 10.30
CA THR A 202 -4.80 -23.14 11.23
C THR A 202 -6.02 -23.60 10.44
N ASP A 203 -6.59 -24.75 10.82
CA ASP A 203 -7.81 -25.28 10.20
C ASP A 203 -9.09 -24.52 10.60
N TRP A 204 -8.95 -23.31 11.18
CA TRP A 204 -10.09 -22.47 11.57
C TRP A 204 -10.90 -21.96 10.38
N ILE A 205 -10.27 -21.87 9.20
CA ILE A 205 -10.95 -21.53 7.95
C ILE A 205 -11.09 -22.81 7.14
N SER A 206 -12.26 -23.46 7.19
CA SER A 206 -12.57 -24.65 6.38
C SER A 206 -12.90 -24.32 4.90
N VAL A 207 -12.49 -23.14 4.43
CA VAL A 207 -12.77 -22.63 3.08
C VAL A 207 -11.57 -22.89 2.17
N PRO A 208 -11.77 -23.31 0.90
CA PRO A 208 -10.68 -23.45 -0.05
C PRO A 208 -9.78 -22.20 -0.16
N HIS A 209 -8.46 -22.41 -0.13
CA HIS A 209 -7.45 -21.35 -0.25
C HIS A 209 -7.70 -20.39 -1.43
N ALA A 210 -8.17 -20.93 -2.57
CA ALA A 210 -8.50 -20.14 -3.74
C ALA A 210 -9.59 -19.09 -3.48
N LEU A 211 -10.62 -19.45 -2.71
CA LEU A 211 -11.71 -18.54 -2.34
C LEU A 211 -11.24 -17.46 -1.36
N VAL A 212 -10.41 -17.82 -0.39
CA VAL A 212 -9.81 -16.85 0.55
C VAL A 212 -8.96 -15.84 -0.20
N TYR A 213 -8.06 -16.32 -1.08
CA TYR A 213 -7.24 -15.48 -1.93
C TYR A 213 -8.09 -14.57 -2.82
N PHE A 214 -9.11 -15.12 -3.48
CA PHE A 214 -9.99 -14.36 -4.35
C PHE A 214 -10.79 -13.30 -3.59
N GLY A 215 -11.28 -13.61 -2.39
CA GLY A 215 -11.96 -12.67 -1.51
C GLY A 215 -11.07 -11.48 -1.14
N ILE A 216 -9.79 -11.72 -0.81
CA ILE A 216 -8.82 -10.64 -0.52
C ILE A 216 -8.53 -9.79 -1.77
N VAL A 217 -8.42 -10.41 -2.96
CA VAL A 217 -8.26 -9.67 -4.23
C VAL A 217 -9.45 -8.74 -4.46
N ILE A 218 -10.68 -9.25 -4.33
CA ILE A 218 -11.91 -8.45 -4.47
C ILE A 218 -11.90 -7.29 -3.46
N PHE A 219 -11.53 -7.57 -2.20
CA PHE A 219 -11.44 -6.54 -1.16
C PHE A 219 -10.45 -5.42 -1.53
N PHE A 220 -9.22 -5.76 -1.95
CA PHE A 220 -8.24 -4.74 -2.37
C PHE A 220 -8.72 -3.94 -3.57
N VAL A 221 -9.24 -4.58 -4.61
CA VAL A 221 -9.76 -3.90 -5.80
C VAL A 221 -10.93 -2.99 -5.42
N TYR A 222 -11.89 -3.49 -4.66
CA TYR A 222 -13.08 -2.75 -4.24
C TYR A 222 -12.71 -1.46 -3.50
N PHE A 223 -11.87 -1.53 -2.46
CA PHE A 223 -11.50 -0.34 -1.70
C PHE A 223 -10.60 0.61 -2.49
N LYS A 224 -9.75 0.08 -3.37
CA LYS A 224 -8.95 0.94 -4.25
C LYS A 224 -9.80 1.72 -5.23
N LEU A 225 -10.79 1.07 -5.85
CA LEU A 225 -11.72 1.73 -6.76
C LEU A 225 -12.62 2.70 -6.02
N SER A 226 -13.12 2.33 -4.83
CA SER A 226 -13.92 3.22 -3.98
C SER A 226 -13.14 4.47 -3.57
N SER A 227 -11.85 4.33 -3.22
CA SER A 227 -10.98 5.46 -2.90
C SER A 227 -10.77 6.39 -4.11
N ILE A 228 -10.62 5.82 -5.31
CA ILE A 228 -10.39 6.60 -6.53
C ILE A 228 -11.67 7.30 -7.03
N LEU A 229 -12.82 6.60 -6.99
CA LEU A 229 -14.08 7.06 -7.58
C LEU A 229 -14.95 7.86 -6.61
N LEU A 230 -15.01 7.44 -5.35
CA LEU A 230 -15.91 8.00 -4.33
C LEU A 230 -15.17 8.88 -3.31
N GLY A 231 -13.84 8.90 -3.32
CA GLY A 231 -13.03 9.67 -2.37
C GLY A 231 -13.13 9.18 -0.93
N ILE A 232 -13.65 7.96 -0.70
CA ILE A 232 -13.79 7.41 0.66
C ILE A 232 -12.40 7.20 1.26
N HIS A 233 -12.13 7.88 2.36
CA HIS A 233 -10.87 7.84 3.09
C HIS A 233 -10.96 6.81 4.23
N ASP A 234 -10.19 5.72 4.09
CA ASP A 234 -9.88 4.65 5.06
C ASP A 234 -11.06 4.07 5.91
N PRO A 235 -11.61 2.89 5.56
CA PRO A 235 -12.67 2.23 6.32
C PRO A 235 -12.23 1.74 7.71
N PHE A 236 -10.93 1.69 8.03
CA PHE A 236 -10.45 1.21 9.33
C PHE A 236 -10.47 2.28 10.42
N VAL A 237 -10.69 3.55 10.09
CA VAL A 237 -10.67 4.67 11.05
C VAL A 237 -11.63 4.49 12.23
N PRO A 238 -12.89 4.03 12.06
CA PRO A 238 -13.79 3.80 13.18
C PRO A 238 -13.27 2.72 14.14
N PHE A 239 -12.70 1.64 13.60
CA PHE A 239 -12.14 0.55 14.40
C PHE A 239 -10.87 0.98 15.15
N GLU A 240 -10.00 1.76 14.51
CA GLU A 240 -8.81 2.34 15.14
C GLU A 240 -9.19 3.29 16.27
N ASN A 241 -10.14 4.19 16.04
CA ASN A 241 -10.60 5.13 17.06
C ASN A 241 -11.22 4.38 18.25
N LEU A 242 -11.99 3.32 18.01
CA LEU A 242 -12.54 2.48 19.07
C LEU A 242 -11.43 1.76 19.87
N PHE A 243 -10.46 1.17 19.18
CA PHE A 243 -9.33 0.50 19.83
C PHE A 243 -8.50 1.49 20.66
N CYS A 244 -8.21 2.67 20.12
CA CYS A 244 -7.49 3.72 20.84
C CYS A 244 -8.27 4.23 22.05
N ALA A 245 -9.59 4.40 21.92
CA ALA A 245 -10.46 4.79 23.02
C ALA A 245 -10.40 3.78 24.17
N ILE A 246 -10.52 2.48 23.85
CA ILE A 246 -10.61 1.41 24.85
C ILE A 246 -9.25 1.07 25.46
N PHE A 247 -8.23 0.84 24.63
CA PHE A 247 -6.98 0.21 25.08
C PHE A 247 -5.81 1.20 25.21
N MET A 248 -5.81 2.30 24.46
CA MET A 248 -4.69 3.26 24.43
C MET A 248 -4.99 4.54 25.22
N GLY A 249 -5.92 4.46 26.18
CA GLY A 249 -6.19 5.54 27.12
C GLY A 249 -7.11 6.65 26.59
N GLY A 250 -7.69 6.54 25.39
CA GLY A 250 -8.54 7.62 24.86
C GLY A 250 -9.79 7.92 25.71
N ILE A 251 -10.36 6.90 26.37
CA ILE A 251 -11.43 7.10 27.37
C ILE A 251 -10.91 7.83 28.62
N TRP A 252 -9.69 7.50 29.06
CA TRP A 252 -9.08 8.14 30.23
C TRP A 252 -8.67 9.59 29.95
N ASP A 253 -8.19 9.87 28.74
CA ASP A 253 -7.88 11.21 28.28
C ASP A 253 -9.15 12.05 28.13
N ALA A 254 -10.20 11.51 27.52
CA ALA A 254 -11.50 12.19 27.45
C ALA A 254 -12.09 12.47 28.84
N LEU A 255 -11.99 11.52 29.77
CA LEU A 255 -12.45 11.67 31.14
C LEU A 255 -11.62 12.71 31.91
N SER A 256 -10.30 12.71 31.76
CA SER A 256 -9.42 13.70 32.38
C SER A 256 -9.65 15.11 31.84
N HIS A 257 -9.93 15.26 30.54
CA HIS A 257 -10.35 16.52 29.94
C HIS A 257 -11.70 17.01 30.47
N VAL A 258 -12.69 16.13 30.64
CA VAL A 258 -13.99 16.49 31.23
C VAL A 258 -13.83 16.90 32.70
N ILE A 259 -13.01 16.19 33.47
CA ILE A 259 -12.75 16.53 34.88
C ILE A 259 -11.96 17.84 34.99
N ALA A 260 -10.95 18.06 34.14
CA ALA A 260 -10.18 19.30 34.09
C ALA A 260 -11.06 20.49 33.69
N ASN A 261 -11.94 20.31 32.70
CA ASN A 261 -12.91 21.32 32.29
C ASN A 261 -13.96 21.57 33.37
N ALA A 262 -14.44 20.54 34.08
CA ALA A 262 -15.36 20.71 35.20
C ALA A 262 -14.72 21.46 36.38
N LYS A 263 -13.41 21.27 36.62
CA LYS A 263 -12.64 22.00 37.62
C LYS A 263 -12.39 23.47 37.22
N ASN A 264 -12.30 23.74 35.92
CA ASN A 264 -12.17 25.09 35.37
C ASN A 264 -13.52 25.81 35.17
N SER A 265 -14.65 25.07 35.12
CA SER A 265 -16.01 25.62 34.92
C SER A 265 -16.66 26.17 36.21
N GLY A 266 -15.85 26.45 37.23
CA GLY A 266 -16.26 27.32 38.35
C GLY A 266 -16.55 28.76 37.92
N ASP A 267 -16.31 29.11 36.65
CA ASP A 267 -16.72 30.38 36.05
C ASP A 267 -17.16 30.16 34.58
N ASN A 268 -18.46 30.27 34.33
CA ASN A 268 -19.16 30.34 33.04
C ASN A 268 -19.25 29.10 32.11
N ASN A 269 -20.43 28.48 32.14
CA ASN A 269 -21.19 27.73 31.12
C ASN A 269 -20.42 27.05 29.94
N PRO A 270 -20.29 25.71 29.90
CA PRO A 270 -19.61 25.04 28.81
C PRO A 270 -20.55 24.77 27.62
N LYS A 271 -20.16 25.29 26.44
CA LYS A 271 -20.58 24.71 25.15
C LYS A 271 -19.79 23.42 24.94
N VAL A 272 -20.49 22.31 24.78
CA VAL A 272 -19.89 21.02 24.45
C VAL A 272 -19.53 21.00 22.96
N GLU A 273 -18.27 21.31 22.64
CA GLU A 273 -17.70 20.95 21.34
C GLU A 273 -17.01 19.59 21.45
N ILE A 274 -17.60 18.60 20.77
CA ILE A 274 -17.00 17.28 20.58
C ILE A 274 -15.79 17.48 19.66
N PRO A 275 -14.56 17.10 20.05
CA PRO A 275 -13.40 17.20 19.18
C PRO A 275 -13.55 16.18 18.06
N ARG A 276 -14.07 16.62 16.91
CA ARG A 276 -14.03 15.85 15.69
C ARG A 276 -12.60 15.97 15.16
N ARG A 277 -11.86 14.86 15.16
CA ARG A 277 -10.54 14.77 14.53
C ARG A 277 -10.68 15.27 13.09
N GLU A 278 -10.15 16.46 12.80
CA GLU A 278 -10.25 17.05 11.46
C GLU A 278 -9.65 16.07 10.46
N GLU A 279 -10.45 15.68 9.47
CA GLU A 279 -9.95 15.07 8.25
C GLU A 279 -8.90 16.02 7.70
N THR A 280 -7.68 15.51 7.50
CA THR A 280 -6.56 16.27 6.96
C THR A 280 -6.95 16.73 5.56
N LYS A 281 -7.56 17.92 5.45
CA LYS A 281 -7.76 18.61 4.18
C LYS A 281 -6.37 18.85 3.61
N LYS A 282 -6.07 18.20 2.49
CA LYS A 282 -4.93 18.57 1.64
C LYS A 282 -5.05 20.06 1.34
N LYS A 283 -4.02 20.83 1.70
CA LYS A 283 -3.71 22.06 0.97
C LYS A 283 -3.21 21.67 -0.41
N ASP A 284 -3.70 22.41 -1.39
CA ASP A 284 -3.50 22.25 -2.84
C ASP A 284 -2.03 22.04 -3.27
#